data_AF-A0A497L9V1-F1
#
_entry.id   AF-A0A497L9V1-F1
#
_cell.length_a   1.000
_cell.length_b   1.000
_cell.length_c   1.000
_cell.angle_alpha   90.00
_cell.angle_beta   90.00
_cell.angle_gamma   90.00
#
_symmetry.space_group_name_H-M   'P 1'
#
loop_
_entity.id
_entity.type
_entity.pdbx_description
1 polymer ?
#
loop_
_entity_poly.entity_id
_entity_poly.type
_entity_poly.pdbx_seq_one_letter_code
_entity_poly.pdbx_strand_id
1 'polypeptide(L)'
;MLQITSVEPVYDQYGHLVAMTIKVRNAGERPIKATLVAHVVRVVSRGRFSRREEHGSSEPVSLDLPPGGEHTVEMVIHPAISVSREFTISVSGSVVEVATA
;
A
#
# COMPACT_ATOMS: atom_id res chain seq x y z
N MET A 1 8.85 -2.89 -15.99
CA MET A 1 8.35 -1.64 -15.36
C MET A 1 7.13 -2.00 -14.52
N LEU A 2 7.15 -1.75 -13.21
CA LEU A 2 6.00 -2.00 -12.34
C LEU A 2 4.99 -0.84 -12.45
N GLN A 3 3.71 -1.15 -12.60
CA GLN A 3 2.61 -0.19 -12.58
C GLN A 3 1.65 -0.52 -11.44
N ILE A 4 1.24 0.49 -10.69
CA ILE A 4 0.11 0.40 -9.77
C ILE A 4 -1.13 0.85 -10.55
N THR A 5 -2.10 -0.04 -10.69
CA THR A 5 -3.29 0.14 -11.54
C THR A 5 -4.54 0.46 -10.74
N SER A 6 -4.62 0.03 -9.47
CA SER A 6 -5.66 0.43 -8.53
C SER A 6 -5.10 0.49 -7.11
N VAL A 7 -5.66 1.38 -6.30
CA VAL A 7 -5.40 1.54 -4.87
C VAL A 7 -6.74 1.80 -4.19
N GLU A 8 -7.20 0.86 -3.39
CA GLU A 8 -8.53 0.87 -2.78
C GLU A 8 -8.42 0.64 -1.25
N PRO A 9 -8.91 1.56 -0.42
CA PRO A 9 -8.90 1.37 1.03
C PRO A 9 -9.96 0.36 1.48
N VAL A 10 -9.64 -0.43 2.51
CA VAL A 10 -10.55 -1.39 3.14
C VAL A 10 -10.82 -0.97 4.57
N TYR A 11 -12.09 -0.87 4.93
CA TYR A 11 -12.55 -0.38 6.23
C TYR A 11 -13.23 -1.47 7.05
N ASP A 12 -13.08 -1.41 8.37
CA ASP A 12 -13.90 -2.19 9.28
C ASP A 12 -15.30 -1.57 9.46
N GLN A 13 -16.16 -2.26 10.22
CA GLN A 13 -17.52 -1.80 10.54
C GLN A 13 -17.58 -0.49 11.35
N TYR A 14 -16.46 -0.04 11.91
CA TYR A 14 -16.35 1.19 12.69
C TYR A 14 -15.71 2.34 11.89
N GLY A 15 -15.36 2.10 10.61
CA GLY A 15 -14.74 3.09 9.74
C GLY A 15 -13.24 3.28 9.98
N HIS A 16 -12.56 2.32 10.62
CA HIS A 16 -11.10 2.30 10.64
C HIS A 16 -10.57 1.68 9.35
N LEU A 17 -9.53 2.31 8.78
CA LEU A 17 -8.75 1.71 7.71
C LEU A 17 -7.96 0.53 8.29
N VAL A 18 -8.23 -0.66 7.78
CA VAL A 18 -7.64 -1.93 8.25
C VAL A 18 -6.81 -2.62 7.18
N ALA A 19 -7.02 -2.32 5.90
CA ALA A 19 -6.18 -2.82 4.82
C ALA A 19 -6.21 -1.89 3.60
N MET A 20 -5.30 -2.13 2.66
CA MET A 20 -5.24 -1.52 1.35
C MET A 20 -5.25 -2.62 0.28
N THR A 21 -6.23 -2.61 -0.60
CA THR A 21 -6.22 -3.46 -1.81
C THR A 21 -5.50 -2.72 -2.91
N ILE A 22 -4.43 -3.31 -3.43
CA ILE A 22 -3.61 -2.73 -4.48
C ILE A 22 -3.55 -3.70 -5.65
N LYS A 23 -3.80 -3.19 -6.85
CA LYS A 23 -3.61 -3.94 -8.09
C LYS A 23 -2.35 -3.49 -8.78
N VAL A 24 -1.41 -4.40 -8.98
CA VAL A 24 -0.13 -4.11 -9.67
C VAL A 24 0.01 -4.93 -10.95
N ARG A 25 0.74 -4.36 -11.91
CA ARG A 25 1.04 -4.97 -13.21
C ARG A 25 2.51 -4.81 -13.55
N ASN A 26 3.14 -5.87 -14.06
CA ASN A 26 4.42 -5.73 -14.74
C ASN A 26 4.17 -5.35 -16.21
N ALA A 27 4.35 -4.08 -16.54
CA ALA A 27 4.25 -3.55 -17.90
C ALA A 27 5.59 -3.62 -18.67
N GLY A 28 6.62 -4.26 -18.10
CA GLY A 28 7.89 -4.49 -18.78
C GLY A 28 7.95 -5.81 -19.54
N GLU A 29 9.06 -5.98 -20.25
CA GLU A 29 9.35 -7.18 -21.06
C GLU A 29 10.11 -8.26 -20.28
N ARG A 30 10.59 -7.95 -19.08
CA ARG A 30 11.35 -8.86 -18.21
C ARG A 30 10.56 -9.26 -16.97
N PRO A 31 10.72 -10.49 -16.46
CA PRO A 31 10.18 -10.87 -15.16
C PRO A 31 10.80 -10.01 -14.06
N ILE A 32 9.97 -9.64 -13.08
CA ILE A 32 10.41 -8.83 -11.94
C ILE A 32 9.99 -9.48 -10.63
N LYS A 33 10.79 -9.25 -9.59
CA LYS A 33 10.39 -9.46 -8.21
C LYS A 33 10.17 -8.12 -7.55
N ALA A 34 8.96 -7.88 -7.03
CA ALA A 34 8.59 -6.64 -6.38
C ALA A 34 8.32 -6.88 -4.89
N THR A 35 8.87 -6.04 -4.02
CA THR A 35 8.52 -5.99 -2.61
C THR A 35 7.79 -4.69 -2.34
N LEU A 36 6.58 -4.75 -1.79
CA LEU A 36 5.70 -3.60 -1.56
C LEU A 36 5.37 -3.46 -0.08
N VAL A 37 5.29 -2.23 0.41
CA VAL A 37 4.82 -1.87 1.76
C VAL A 37 3.85 -0.69 1.65
N ALA A 38 2.70 -0.78 2.30
CA ALA A 38 1.75 0.32 2.40
C ALA A 38 2.00 1.07 3.71
N HIS A 39 2.05 2.40 3.66
CA HIS A 39 2.12 3.28 4.80
C HIS A 39 0.94 4.24 4.78
N VAL A 40 0.40 4.52 5.97
CA VAL A 40 -0.73 5.41 6.16
C VAL A 40 -0.34 6.40 7.23
N VAL A 41 -0.48 7.69 6.90
CA VAL A 41 -0.23 8.79 7.83
C VAL A 41 -1.47 9.65 7.90
N ARG A 42 -1.94 9.93 9.12
CA ARG A 42 -3.05 10.83 9.37
C ARG A 42 -2.66 11.92 10.34
N VAL A 43 -3.07 13.14 10.04
CA VAL A 43 -2.92 14.30 10.93
C VAL A 43 -4.25 14.54 11.65
N VAL A 44 -4.24 14.44 12.97
CA VAL A 44 -5.40 14.69 13.84
C VAL A 44 -5.21 16.01 14.56
N SER A 45 -6.09 16.98 14.33
CA SER A 45 -6.18 18.17 15.16
C SER A 45 -7.11 17.92 16.36
N ARG A 46 -6.62 18.16 17.57
CA ARG A 46 -7.43 18.21 18.80
C ARG A 46 -7.37 19.62 19.36
N GLY A 47 -8.50 20.34 19.30
CA GLY A 47 -8.63 21.69 19.85
C GLY A 47 -7.75 22.74 19.14
N ARG A 48 -7.55 23.90 19.80
CA ARG A 48 -6.85 25.06 19.20
C ARG A 48 -5.35 24.86 18.93
N PHE A 49 -4.69 23.84 19.51
CA PHE A 49 -3.22 23.79 19.51
C PHE A 49 -2.56 22.39 19.44
N SER A 50 -3.29 21.27 19.44
CA SER A 50 -2.63 19.95 19.42
C SER A 50 -2.81 19.23 18.08
N ARG A 51 -1.68 18.91 17.43
CA ARG A 51 -1.59 18.07 16.23
C ARG A 51 -0.99 16.73 16.65
N ARG A 52 -1.70 15.63 16.41
CA ARG A 52 -1.20 14.26 16.61
C ARG A 52 -1.10 13.59 15.25
N GLU A 53 -0.04 12.83 15.02
CA GLU A 53 0.08 12.00 13.82
C GLU A 53 -0.19 10.54 14.17
N GLU A 54 -1.10 9.91 13.43
CA GLU A 54 -1.36 8.48 13.49
C GLU A 54 -0.64 7.81 12.31
N HIS A 55 0.07 6.73 12.59
CA HIS A 55 0.86 5.99 11.61
C HIS A 55 0.44 4.53 11.63
N GLY A 56 0.15 3.98 10.45
CA GLY A 56 -0.12 2.56 10.24
C GLY A 56 0.66 2.05 9.04
N SER A 57 1.09 0.80 9.07
CA SER A 57 1.79 0.18 7.93
C SER A 57 1.41 -1.27 7.76
N SER A 58 1.63 -1.79 6.56
CA SER A 58 1.54 -3.23 6.31
C SER A 58 2.86 -3.94 6.55
N GLU A 59 2.77 -5.26 6.69
CA GLU A 59 3.92 -6.12 6.44
C GLU A 59 4.36 -6.02 4.96
N PRO A 60 5.64 -6.26 4.65
CA PRO A 60 6.12 -6.32 3.27
C PRO A 60 5.53 -7.50 2.51
N VAL A 61 5.04 -7.24 1.30
CA VAL A 61 4.54 -8.27 0.38
C VAL A 61 5.50 -8.45 -0.77
N SER A 62 5.97 -9.68 -0.99
CA SER A 62 6.81 -10.04 -2.14
C SER A 62 5.98 -10.67 -3.24
N LEU A 63 6.18 -10.20 -4.47
CA LEU A 63 5.47 -10.64 -5.67
C LEU A 63 6.46 -11.01 -6.76
N ASP A 64 6.28 -12.18 -7.35
CA ASP A 64 6.97 -12.56 -8.58
C ASP A 64 6.02 -12.31 -9.76
N LEU A 65 6.37 -11.35 -10.62
CA LEU A 65 5.51 -10.87 -11.69
C LEU A 65 6.13 -11.15 -13.07
N PRO A 66 5.56 -12.08 -13.87
CA PRO A 66 6.00 -12.28 -15.25
C PRO A 66 5.69 -11.03 -16.11
N PRO A 67 6.31 -10.87 -17.29
CA PRO A 67 5.95 -9.83 -18.25
C PRO A 67 4.44 -9.81 -18.54
N GLY A 68 3.80 -8.65 -18.39
CA GLY A 68 2.35 -8.48 -18.55
C GLY A 68 1.50 -8.98 -17.37
N GLY A 69 2.09 -9.68 -16.40
CA GLY A 69 1.38 -10.26 -15.26
C GLY A 69 0.73 -9.20 -14.37
N GLU A 70 -0.49 -9.48 -13.92
CA GLU A 70 -1.25 -8.67 -12.98
C GLU A 70 -1.45 -9.43 -11.67
N HIS A 71 -1.43 -8.70 -10.55
CA HIS A 71 -1.70 -9.27 -9.24
C HIS A 71 -2.47 -8.28 -8.38
N THR A 72 -3.46 -8.78 -7.65
CA THR A 72 -4.19 -8.02 -6.64
C THR A 72 -3.72 -8.47 -5.28
N VAL A 73 -3.32 -7.53 -4.43
CA VAL A 73 -2.81 -7.78 -3.09
C VAL A 73 -3.64 -7.01 -2.09
N GLU A 74 -4.06 -7.68 -1.02
CA GLU A 74 -4.58 -7.02 0.17
C GLU A 74 -3.45 -6.84 1.20
N MET A 75 -3.19 -5.59 1.58
CA MET A 75 -2.12 -5.20 2.49
C MET A 75 -2.74 -4.73 3.80
N VAL A 76 -2.75 -5.62 4.80
CA VAL A 76 -3.32 -5.34 6.14
C VAL A 76 -2.52 -4.23 6.82
N ILE A 77 -3.20 -3.19 7.32
CA ILE A 77 -2.61 -2.03 7.99
C ILE A 77 -2.69 -2.22 9.50
N HIS A 78 -1.53 -2.14 10.17
CA HIS A 78 -1.43 -2.19 11.62
C HIS A 78 -0.62 -1.01 12.18
N PRO A 79 -1.10 -0.32 13.23
CA PRO A 79 -2.46 -0.40 13.79
C PRO A 79 -3.52 0.11 12.80
N ALA A 80 -4.78 -0.28 13.02
CA ALA A 80 -5.91 0.26 12.27
C ALA A 80 -6.04 1.78 12.51
N ILE A 81 -6.31 2.55 11.45
CA ILE A 81 -6.30 4.02 11.51
C ILE A 81 -7.72 4.56 11.37
N SER A 82 -8.15 5.44 12.28
CA SER A 82 -9.47 6.09 12.17
C SER A 82 -9.43 7.13 11.05
N VAL A 83 -10.18 6.96 9.96
CA VAL A 83 -10.11 7.88 8.81
C VAL A 83 -11.19 8.97 8.88
N SER A 84 -11.06 9.92 9.81
CA SER A 84 -12.16 10.87 10.05
C SER A 84 -12.25 12.06 9.08
N ARG A 85 -11.43 12.18 8.02
CA ARG A 85 -11.64 13.08 6.84
C ARG A 85 -10.44 13.15 5.88
N GLU A 86 -9.21 13.25 6.39
CA GLU A 86 -8.00 13.43 5.57
C GLU A 86 -6.87 12.52 6.08
N PHE A 87 -6.28 11.74 5.16
CA PHE A 87 -5.14 10.88 5.42
C PHE A 87 -4.35 10.70 4.13
N THR A 88 -3.07 10.37 4.26
CA THR A 88 -2.18 10.07 3.16
C THR A 88 -1.87 8.59 3.15
N ILE A 89 -2.03 7.96 1.99
CA ILE A 89 -1.51 6.62 1.73
C ILE A 89 -0.26 6.77 0.86
N SER A 90 0.81 6.10 1.23
CA SER A 90 1.97 5.90 0.37
C SER A 90 2.26 4.41 0.23
N VAL A 91 2.54 3.99 -1.00
CA VAL A 91 2.96 2.63 -1.32
C VAL A 91 4.43 2.73 -1.67
N SER A 92 5.28 2.17 -0.82
CA SER A 92 6.70 2.09 -1.06
C SER A 92 7.05 0.70 -1.57
N GLY A 93 8.15 0.57 -2.30
CA GLY A 93 8.58 -0.73 -2.75
C GLY A 93 9.89 -0.72 -3.50
N SER A 94 10.45 -1.91 -3.66
CA SER A 94 11.64 -2.17 -4.46
C SER A 94 11.32 -3.18 -5.54
N VAL A 95 12.00 -3.05 -6.68
CA VAL A 95 11.86 -3.95 -7.82
C VAL A 95 13.23 -4.46 -8.20
N VAL A 96 13.35 -5.78 -8.35
CA VAL A 96 14.54 -6.46 -8.84
C VAL A 96 14.17 -7.15 -10.15
N GLU A 97 14.88 -6.80 -11.24
CA GLU A 97 14.77 -7.56 -12.48
C GLU A 97 15.40 -8.95 -12.28
N VAL A 98 14.68 -9.98 -12.68
CA VAL A 98 15.23 -11.34 -12.66
C VAL A 98 15.94 -11.54 -14.00
N ALA A 99 17.27 -11.69 -13.95
CA ALA A 99 18.04 -12.04 -15.14
C ALA A 99 17.60 -13.42 -15.63
N THR A 100 17.01 -13.47 -16.83
CA THR A 100 16.86 -14.73 -17.56
C THR A 100 18.25 -15.16 -18.03
N ALA A 101 18.73 -16.29 -17.50
CA ALA A 101 19.99 -16.92 -17.90
C ALA A 101 19.97 -17.37 -19.37
#